data_AF-A0A2N2HJL9-F1
#
_entry.id   AF-A0A2N2HJL9-F1
#
_cell.length_a   1.000
_cell.length_b   1.000
_cell.length_c   1.000
_cell.angle_alpha   90.00
_cell.angle_beta   90.00
_cell.angle_gamma   90.00
#
_symmetry.space_group_name_H-M   'P 1'
#
loop_
_entity.id
_entity.type
_entity.pdbx_description
1 polymer ?
#
loop_
_entity_poly.entity_id
_entity_poly.type
_entity_poly.pdbx_seq_one_letter_code
_entity_poly.pdbx_strand_id
1 'polypeptide(L)'
;MPGQYTEADGLFPIIFHPAWFFPAAGTGVNSVDSGNSATLCCLPSSRGGKGMDSSDLQKYCDKAIQAGGTHAVVTAPHTVVTAPWVRFKCLYGCPYKNRYSCPPHTPTPEETRATLDSYSRLILFHAEAPYSKERGKNMMAYLDALVKLEGELFKDGYYKAFVMLAGPCVLCKECGKVEGIPCRLPAKTRPSMESCGIDVFQTARNNGFSITTLKDKSETQNLYCLMLVD
;
A
#
# COMPACT_ATOMS: atom_id res chain seq x y z
N MET A 1 14.21 8.85 -23.14
CA MET A 1 14.74 7.56 -22.64
C MET A 1 14.50 7.50 -21.15
N PRO A 2 13.83 6.48 -20.59
CA PRO A 2 13.65 6.40 -19.14
C PRO A 2 15.00 6.04 -18.52
N GLY A 3 15.50 6.93 -17.66
CA GLY A 3 16.76 6.73 -16.94
C GLY A 3 16.67 5.52 -16.03
N GLN A 4 17.71 4.69 -16.07
CA GLN A 4 17.89 3.56 -15.19
C GLN A 4 17.99 4.06 -13.75
N TYR A 5 16.98 3.78 -12.93
CA TYR A 5 17.11 3.88 -11.48
C TYR A 5 17.86 2.63 -11.02
N THR A 6 19.08 2.81 -10.52
CA THR A 6 19.89 1.74 -9.96
C THR A 6 19.33 1.33 -8.59
N GLU A 7 19.37 0.03 -8.29
CA GLU A 7 18.76 -0.68 -7.14
C GLU A 7 19.15 -0.18 -5.73
N ALA A 8 20.05 0.80 -5.60
CA ALA A 8 20.61 1.21 -4.31
C ALA A 8 19.61 1.93 -3.39
N ASP A 9 18.61 2.62 -3.95
CA ASP A 9 17.78 3.56 -3.19
C ASP A 9 16.39 3.02 -2.80
N GLY A 10 16.14 1.74 -3.01
CA GLY A 10 15.09 0.91 -2.38
C GLY A 10 13.78 1.60 -1.97
N LEU A 11 12.70 1.28 -2.69
CA LEU A 11 11.33 1.45 -2.23
C LEU A 11 11.13 0.65 -0.94
N PHE A 12 11.43 1.29 0.19
CA PHE A 12 11.24 0.76 1.52
C PHE A 12 9.94 1.36 2.06
N PRO A 13 8.84 0.58 2.18
CA PRO A 13 7.76 0.98 3.06
C PRO A 13 8.36 1.06 4.47
N ILE A 14 8.04 2.14 5.15
CA ILE A 14 8.77 2.66 6.31
C ILE A 14 8.96 1.58 7.39
N ILE A 15 10.15 1.00 7.40
CA ILE A 15 10.67 0.20 8.50
C ILE A 15 12.02 0.80 8.87
N PHE A 16 12.32 0.76 10.15
CA PHE A 16 13.40 1.48 10.78
C PHE A 16 14.76 1.10 10.17
N HIS A 17 15.55 2.11 9.80
CA HIS A 17 16.98 1.93 9.55
C HIS A 17 17.62 1.40 10.84
N PRO A 18 18.40 0.29 10.81
CA PRO A 18 18.93 -0.37 12.02
C PRO A 18 19.99 0.42 12.82
N ALA A 19 20.17 1.71 12.57
CA ALA A 19 21.25 2.50 13.19
C ALA A 19 20.99 2.92 14.66
N TRP A 20 19.88 2.50 15.29
CA TRP A 20 19.50 2.95 16.64
C TRP A 20 19.48 1.86 17.72
N PHE A 21 19.79 0.61 17.38
CA PHE A 21 19.83 -0.49 18.35
C PHE A 21 21.08 -1.36 18.17
N PHE A 22 22.23 -0.83 18.56
CA PHE A 22 23.36 -1.66 18.96
C PHE A 22 23.87 -1.17 20.32
N PRO A 23 23.47 -1.79 21.43
CA PRO A 23 24.37 -1.99 22.56
C PRO A 23 25.30 -3.17 22.25
N ALA A 24 26.53 -3.05 22.70
CA ALA A 24 27.58 -4.05 22.58
C ALA A 24 27.24 -5.38 23.29
N ALA A 25 27.72 -6.47 22.67
CA ALA A 25 28.15 -7.76 23.22
C ALA A 25 27.26 -8.54 24.22
N GLY A 26 27.01 -9.81 23.89
CA GLY A 26 26.51 -10.80 24.86
C GLY A 26 26.33 -12.19 24.24
N THR A 27 27.06 -13.17 24.76
CA THR A 27 27.24 -14.56 24.33
C THR A 27 26.05 -15.50 24.56
N GLY A 28 25.88 -16.51 23.68
CA GLY A 28 25.69 -17.91 24.13
C GLY A 28 24.34 -18.62 23.90
N VAL A 29 24.46 -19.78 23.23
CA VAL A 29 23.78 -21.11 23.38
C VAL A 29 22.43 -21.46 22.71
N ASN A 30 22.55 -22.24 21.61
CA ASN A 30 22.06 -23.61 21.26
C ASN A 30 20.61 -24.13 21.47
N SER A 31 20.06 -24.64 20.33
CA SER A 31 19.26 -25.88 20.07
C SER A 31 17.87 -26.03 20.74
N VAL A 32 16.83 -26.68 20.19
CA VAL A 32 16.72 -27.96 19.45
C VAL A 32 15.38 -28.04 18.65
N ASP A 33 15.30 -29.05 17.78
CA ASP A 33 14.32 -29.46 16.77
C ASP A 33 12.85 -29.73 17.14
N SER A 34 12.06 -29.82 16.05
CA SER A 34 11.09 -30.88 15.68
C SER A 34 9.59 -30.57 15.77
N GLY A 35 8.85 -31.02 14.74
CA GLY A 35 7.45 -31.46 14.94
C GLY A 35 6.41 -30.97 13.93
N ASN A 36 6.30 -31.71 12.83
CA ASN A 36 5.16 -31.88 11.92
C ASN A 36 3.75 -31.76 12.56
N SER A 37 2.78 -31.18 11.83
CA SER A 37 1.52 -31.84 11.41
C SER A 37 0.36 -30.84 11.17
N ALA A 38 -0.39 -31.15 10.13
CA ALA A 38 -1.55 -30.44 9.59
C ALA A 38 -2.66 -30.14 10.59
N THR A 39 -3.39 -29.04 10.36
CA THR A 39 -4.85 -28.97 10.60
C THR A 39 -5.42 -27.81 9.77
N LEU A 40 -6.31 -28.14 8.83
CA LEU A 40 -7.30 -27.21 8.27
C LEU A 40 -8.00 -26.49 9.43
N CYS A 41 -7.87 -25.17 9.51
CA CYS A 41 -8.80 -24.35 10.28
C CYS A 41 -9.59 -23.48 9.30
N CYS A 42 -10.77 -23.98 8.95
CA CYS A 42 -11.88 -23.14 8.51
C CYS A 42 -12.04 -22.00 9.53
N LEU A 43 -11.77 -20.77 9.10
CA LEU A 43 -11.99 -19.59 9.94
C LEU A 43 -13.51 -19.43 10.16
N PRO A 44 -13.96 -19.26 11.41
CA PRO A 44 -15.37 -19.08 11.69
C PRO A 44 -15.85 -17.70 11.23
N SER A 45 -16.84 -17.74 10.34
CA SER A 45 -17.77 -16.64 10.08
C SER A 45 -18.47 -16.23 11.39
N SER A 46 -18.34 -14.97 11.80
CA SER A 46 -19.40 -14.29 12.54
C SER A 46 -19.21 -12.77 12.60
N ARG A 47 -20.08 -12.04 11.90
CA ARG A 47 -21.00 -11.02 12.45
C ARG A 47 -21.79 -10.42 11.29
N GLY A 48 -23.12 -10.49 11.39
CA GLY A 48 -24.06 -10.09 10.36
C GLY A 48 -23.95 -8.60 10.02
N GLY A 49 -23.35 -8.31 8.86
CA GLY A 49 -23.76 -7.21 8.02
C GLY A 49 -24.64 -7.78 6.90
N LYS A 50 -25.68 -7.06 6.48
CA LYS A 50 -26.31 -7.31 5.16
C LYS A 50 -25.16 -7.47 4.16
N GLY A 51 -25.08 -8.63 3.50
CA GLY A 51 -24.04 -8.90 2.51
C GLY A 51 -24.01 -7.75 1.53
N MET A 52 -22.86 -7.09 1.43
CA MET A 52 -22.65 -6.04 0.45
C MET A 52 -22.70 -6.72 -0.91
N ASP A 53 -23.72 -6.44 -1.72
CA ASP A 53 -23.74 -6.90 -3.11
C ASP A 53 -22.63 -6.13 -3.84
N SER A 54 -21.52 -6.82 -4.06
CA SER A 54 -20.32 -6.31 -4.71
C SER A 54 -19.95 -7.15 -5.93
N SER A 55 -20.92 -7.87 -6.48
CA SER A 55 -20.76 -8.71 -7.67
C SER A 55 -20.32 -7.89 -8.89
N ASP A 56 -20.76 -6.63 -8.96
CA ASP A 56 -20.38 -5.63 -9.97
C ASP A 56 -18.90 -5.25 -9.93
N LEU A 57 -18.24 -5.35 -8.77
CA LEU A 57 -16.84 -4.99 -8.58
C LEU A 57 -15.86 -6.15 -8.82
N GLN A 58 -16.35 -7.39 -8.87
CA GLN A 58 -15.50 -8.57 -9.02
C GLN A 58 -14.63 -8.50 -10.28
N LYS A 59 -15.16 -7.98 -11.38
CA LYS A 59 -14.42 -7.79 -12.63
C LYS A 59 -13.16 -6.92 -12.46
N TYR A 60 -13.17 -5.95 -11.55
CA TYR A 60 -12.00 -5.09 -11.30
C TYR A 60 -10.99 -5.77 -10.38
N CYS A 61 -11.46 -6.55 -9.41
CA CYS A 61 -10.61 -7.43 -8.61
C CYS A 61 -9.82 -8.38 -9.50
N ASP A 62 -10.50 -9.03 -10.46
CA ASP A 62 -9.88 -9.97 -11.39
C ASP A 62 -8.85 -9.27 -12.30
N LYS A 63 -9.17 -8.08 -12.82
CA LYS A 63 -8.23 -7.27 -13.60
C LYS A 63 -6.99 -6.88 -12.79
N ALA A 64 -7.15 -6.50 -11.52
CA ALA A 64 -6.03 -6.17 -10.66
C ALA A 64 -5.12 -7.39 -10.43
N ILE A 65 -5.70 -8.58 -10.22
CA ILE A 65 -4.94 -9.83 -10.08
C ILE A 65 -4.19 -10.17 -11.37
N GLN A 66 -4.86 -10.08 -12.52
CA GLN A 66 -4.23 -10.29 -13.84
C GLN A 66 -3.09 -9.31 -14.13
N ALA A 67 -3.15 -8.10 -13.58
CA ALA A 67 -2.10 -7.08 -13.70
C ALA A 67 -0.90 -7.29 -12.76
N GLY A 68 -0.90 -8.34 -11.94
CA GLY A 68 0.19 -8.67 -11.01
C GLY A 68 -0.17 -8.57 -9.53
N GLY A 69 -1.44 -8.33 -9.19
CA GLY A 69 -1.92 -8.44 -7.81
C GLY A 69 -2.00 -9.89 -7.34
N THR A 70 -1.75 -10.12 -6.05
CA THR A 70 -1.89 -11.44 -5.43
C THR A 70 -3.32 -11.67 -4.95
N HIS A 71 -3.92 -10.63 -4.35
CA HIS A 71 -5.30 -10.66 -3.88
C HIS A 71 -5.98 -9.31 -4.10
N ALA A 72 -7.30 -9.31 -4.23
CA ALA A 72 -8.12 -8.11 -4.25
C ALA A 72 -9.43 -8.41 -3.50
N VAL A 73 -9.77 -7.58 -2.52
CA VAL A 73 -10.93 -7.80 -1.64
C VAL A 73 -11.79 -6.55 -1.64
N VAL A 74 -13.08 -6.71 -1.94
CA VAL A 74 -14.05 -5.64 -1.74
C VAL A 74 -14.30 -5.49 -0.25
N THR A 75 -14.20 -4.26 0.25
CA THR A 75 -14.33 -3.93 1.67
C THR A 75 -15.11 -2.64 1.88
N ALA A 76 -15.33 -2.27 3.13
CA ALA A 76 -16.09 -1.10 3.54
C ALA A 76 -15.21 -0.12 4.33
N PRO A 77 -15.53 1.19 4.33
CA PRO A 77 -14.71 2.21 4.97
C PRO A 77 -14.39 2.03 6.46
N HIS A 78 -15.25 1.34 7.21
CA HIS A 78 -15.06 1.09 8.64
C HIS A 78 -13.92 0.10 8.93
N THR A 79 -13.45 -0.66 7.93
CA THR A 79 -12.32 -1.59 8.09
C THR A 79 -10.96 -0.89 7.92
N VAL A 80 -10.96 0.32 7.33
CA VAL A 80 -9.77 1.13 7.08
C VAL A 80 -9.47 2.00 8.29
N VAL A 81 -8.23 1.95 8.78
CA VAL A 81 -7.81 2.66 10.00
C VAL A 81 -6.95 3.86 9.63
N THR A 82 -7.31 5.04 10.11
CA THR A 82 -6.49 6.25 10.04
C THR A 82 -5.88 6.53 11.41
N ALA A 83 -4.62 6.98 11.45
CA ALA A 83 -3.98 7.32 12.73
C ALA A 83 -2.95 8.45 12.62
N PRO A 84 -2.88 9.37 13.61
CA PRO A 84 -1.91 10.48 13.64
C PRO A 84 -0.46 10.05 13.49
N TRP A 85 -0.09 8.92 14.12
CA TRP A 85 1.30 8.46 14.14
C TRP A 85 1.84 8.07 12.76
N VAL A 86 0.97 7.70 11.81
CA VAL A 86 1.37 7.24 10.47
C VAL A 86 2.11 8.36 9.74
N ARG A 87 1.66 9.61 9.88
CA ARG A 87 2.31 10.76 9.24
C ARG A 87 3.72 11.02 9.76
N PHE A 88 4.01 10.71 11.03
CA PHE A 88 5.38 10.84 11.55
C PHE A 88 6.35 9.92 10.79
N LYS A 89 5.92 8.71 10.46
CA LYS A 89 6.73 7.79 9.65
C LYS A 89 6.99 8.33 8.24
N CYS A 90 6.00 8.95 7.59
CA CYS A 90 6.19 9.59 6.28
C CYS A 90 7.10 10.82 6.34
N LEU A 91 6.95 11.68 7.35
CA LEU A 91 7.69 12.94 7.46
C LEU A 91 9.17 12.73 7.82
N TYR A 92 9.46 11.79 8.72
CA TYR A 92 10.78 11.62 9.32
C TYR A 92 11.50 10.34 8.90
N GLY A 93 10.80 9.34 8.34
CA GLY A 93 11.37 8.04 7.99
C GLY A 93 11.53 7.75 6.50
N CYS A 94 10.98 8.59 5.61
CA CYS A 94 10.98 8.34 4.16
C CYS A 94 12.12 9.08 3.43
N PRO A 95 13.00 8.38 2.69
CA PRO A 95 14.09 9.03 1.94
C PRO A 95 13.58 9.80 0.72
N TYR A 96 12.41 9.44 0.19
CA TYR A 96 11.79 10.04 -1.00
C TYR A 96 10.97 11.30 -0.73
N LYS A 97 11.07 11.85 0.49
CA LYS A 97 10.36 13.04 1.00
C LYS A 97 10.29 14.20 -0.02
N ASN A 98 9.38 15.14 0.23
CA ASN A 98 9.21 16.38 -0.56
C ASN A 98 8.67 16.19 -1.99
N ARG A 99 7.78 15.21 -2.20
CA ARG A 99 7.01 15.09 -3.45
C ARG A 99 5.61 15.68 -3.29
N TYR A 100 4.90 15.88 -4.40
CA TYR A 100 3.49 16.30 -4.39
C TYR A 100 2.55 15.26 -3.76
N SER A 101 2.96 13.99 -3.76
CA SER A 101 2.25 12.88 -3.12
C SER A 101 2.67 12.64 -1.67
N CYS A 102 3.29 13.63 -1.00
CA CYS A 102 3.77 13.52 0.37
C CYS A 102 3.16 14.61 1.26
N PRO A 103 3.04 14.38 2.59
CA PRO A 103 2.73 15.42 3.54
C PRO A 103 3.70 16.62 3.40
N PRO A 104 3.22 17.87 3.56
CA PRO A 104 1.86 18.27 3.95
C PRO A 104 0.86 18.38 2.77
N HIS A 105 1.20 17.97 1.54
CA HIS A 105 0.31 18.09 0.38
C HIS A 105 -0.73 16.97 0.26
N THR A 106 -0.62 15.97 1.12
CA THR A 106 -1.62 14.91 1.25
C THR A 106 -2.49 15.16 2.48
N PRO A 107 -3.76 14.69 2.46
CA PRO A 107 -4.68 14.92 3.55
C PRO A 107 -4.15 14.41 4.89
N THR A 108 -4.57 15.08 5.96
CA THR A 108 -4.41 14.63 7.34
C THR A 108 -5.19 13.32 7.58
N PRO A 109 -4.88 12.58 8.65
CA PRO A 109 -5.64 11.37 8.98
C PRO A 109 -7.12 11.68 9.22
N GLU A 110 -7.44 12.83 9.79
CA GLU A 110 -8.81 13.30 10.02
C GLU A 110 -9.54 13.62 8.71
N GLU A 111 -8.89 14.35 7.79
CA GLU A 111 -9.44 14.62 6.45
C GLU A 111 -9.61 13.33 5.64
N THR A 112 -8.67 12.39 5.77
CA THR A 112 -8.76 11.08 5.13
C THR A 112 -9.89 10.26 5.70
N ARG A 113 -10.11 10.27 7.02
CA ARG A 113 -11.25 9.61 7.65
C ARG A 113 -12.58 10.17 7.14
N ALA A 114 -12.71 11.50 7.13
CA ALA A 114 -13.90 12.17 6.60
C ALA A 114 -14.14 11.83 5.12
N THR A 115 -13.08 11.74 4.32
CA THR A 115 -13.16 11.30 2.92
C THR A 115 -13.67 9.88 2.83
N LEU A 116 -13.07 8.92 3.55
CA LEU A 116 -13.47 7.51 3.54
C LEU A 116 -14.94 7.33 3.99
N ASP A 117 -15.41 8.13 4.94
CA ASP A 117 -16.80 8.09 5.45
C ASP A 117 -17.84 8.58 4.42
N SER A 118 -17.41 9.21 3.32
CA SER A 118 -18.28 9.59 2.20
C SER A 118 -18.50 8.48 1.16
N TYR A 119 -17.88 7.31 1.39
CA TYR A 119 -17.98 6.10 0.58
C TYR A 119 -18.75 5.01 1.35
N SER A 120 -19.16 3.99 0.61
CA SER A 120 -19.80 2.75 1.08
C SER A 120 -18.99 1.52 0.66
N ARG A 121 -18.35 1.55 -0.51
CA ARG A 121 -17.58 0.43 -1.07
C ARG A 121 -16.16 0.84 -1.43
N LEU A 122 -15.23 -0.02 -1.10
CA LEU A 122 -13.80 0.11 -1.38
C LEU A 122 -13.27 -1.20 -1.96
N ILE A 123 -12.12 -1.16 -2.64
CA ILE A 123 -11.35 -2.37 -2.98
C ILE A 123 -9.97 -2.23 -2.36
N LEU A 124 -9.59 -3.18 -1.51
CA LEU A 124 -8.23 -3.32 -1.00
C LEU A 124 -7.47 -4.29 -1.89
N PHE A 125 -6.46 -3.79 -2.58
CA PHE A 125 -5.56 -4.58 -3.39
C PHE A 125 -4.33 -4.98 -2.59
N HIS A 126 -3.88 -6.21 -2.79
CA HIS A 126 -2.67 -6.76 -2.19
C HIS A 126 -1.78 -7.40 -3.26
N ALA A 127 -0.50 -7.04 -3.26
CA ALA A 127 0.52 -7.68 -4.09
C ALA A 127 1.75 -8.06 -3.27
N GLU A 128 2.17 -9.31 -3.39
CA GLU A 128 3.44 -9.81 -2.89
C GLU A 128 4.54 -9.51 -3.90
N ALA A 129 5.62 -8.88 -3.44
CA ALA A 129 6.78 -8.53 -4.23
C ALA A 129 8.02 -9.24 -3.66
N PRO A 130 8.26 -10.52 -4.00
CA PRO A 130 9.45 -11.24 -3.61
C PRO A 130 10.72 -10.58 -4.15
N TYR A 131 11.88 -10.90 -3.58
CA TYR A 131 13.13 -10.29 -4.00
C TYR A 131 13.51 -10.71 -5.41
N SER A 132 13.73 -9.70 -6.26
CA SER A 132 14.20 -9.86 -7.63
C SER A 132 14.73 -8.53 -8.14
N LYS A 133 15.62 -8.58 -9.14
CA LYS A 133 16.16 -7.37 -9.79
C LYS A 133 15.08 -6.53 -10.47
N GLU A 134 14.02 -7.18 -10.95
CA GLU A 134 12.89 -6.53 -11.62
C GLU A 134 11.80 -6.07 -10.63
N ARG A 135 11.97 -6.28 -9.30
CA ARG A 135 10.94 -5.98 -8.28
C ARG A 135 10.38 -4.57 -8.43
N GLY A 136 11.25 -3.56 -8.49
CA GLY A 136 10.82 -2.16 -8.61
C GLY A 136 10.04 -1.88 -9.89
N LYS A 137 10.45 -2.47 -11.02
CA LYS A 137 9.77 -2.32 -12.30
C LYS A 137 8.40 -3.00 -12.32
N ASN A 138 8.32 -4.22 -11.80
CA ASN A 138 7.05 -4.95 -11.69
C ASN A 138 6.06 -4.20 -10.80
N MET A 139 6.54 -3.68 -9.69
CA MET A 139 5.75 -2.87 -8.77
C MET A 139 5.25 -1.59 -9.43
N MET A 140 6.10 -0.85 -10.15
CA MET A 140 5.67 0.34 -10.91
C MET A 140 4.64 0.01 -11.99
N ALA A 141 4.80 -1.11 -12.71
CA ALA A 141 3.84 -1.55 -13.71
C ALA A 141 2.48 -1.87 -13.09
N TYR A 142 2.49 -2.54 -11.93
CA TYR A 142 1.27 -2.82 -11.17
C TYR A 142 0.56 -1.55 -10.70
N LEU A 143 1.30 -0.59 -10.11
CA LEU A 143 0.73 0.68 -9.68
C LEU A 143 0.15 1.50 -10.86
N ASP A 144 0.81 1.52 -12.02
CA ASP A 144 0.28 2.17 -13.24
C ASP A 144 -0.99 1.47 -13.75
N ALA A 145 -1.08 0.14 -13.62
CA ALA A 145 -2.30 -0.61 -13.93
C ALA A 145 -3.46 -0.24 -13.01
N LEU A 146 -3.23 -0.04 -11.71
CA LEU A 146 -4.28 0.40 -10.77
C LEU A 146 -4.78 1.82 -11.08
N VAL A 147 -3.90 2.73 -11.51
CA VAL A 147 -4.30 4.08 -11.96
C VAL A 147 -5.12 4.02 -13.24
N LYS A 148 -4.81 3.10 -14.16
CA LYS A 148 -5.65 2.87 -15.35
C LYS A 148 -7.01 2.29 -14.95
N LEU A 149 -7.02 1.36 -14.00
CA LEU A 149 -8.24 0.75 -13.47
C LEU A 149 -9.16 1.79 -12.83
N GLU A 150 -8.63 2.77 -12.08
CA GLU A 150 -9.39 3.93 -11.59
C GLU A 150 -10.16 4.62 -12.73
N GLY A 151 -9.50 4.86 -13.86
CA GLY A 151 -10.11 5.47 -15.04
C GLY A 151 -11.14 4.58 -15.74
N GLU A 152 -11.04 3.25 -15.61
CA GLU A 152 -12.06 2.31 -16.08
C GLU A 152 -13.29 2.32 -15.16
N LEU A 153 -13.10 2.29 -13.84
CA LEU A 153 -14.19 2.45 -12.87
C LEU A 153 -14.95 3.75 -13.17
N PHE A 154 -14.24 4.87 -13.29
CA PHE A 154 -14.87 6.16 -13.57
C PHE A 154 -15.76 6.13 -14.83
N LYS A 155 -15.30 5.47 -15.90
CA LYS A 155 -16.07 5.32 -17.17
C LYS A 155 -17.28 4.41 -17.03
N ASP A 156 -17.25 3.47 -16.09
CA ASP A 156 -18.34 2.55 -15.79
C ASP A 156 -19.39 3.14 -14.82
N GLY A 157 -19.27 4.43 -14.45
CA GLY A 157 -20.26 5.17 -13.66
C GLY A 157 -19.89 5.43 -12.20
N TYR A 158 -18.76 4.90 -11.75
CA TYR A 158 -18.18 5.09 -10.42
C TYR A 158 -17.48 6.45 -10.32
N TYR A 159 -18.25 7.53 -10.30
CA TYR A 159 -17.73 8.88 -10.53
C TYR A 159 -16.87 9.45 -9.39
N LYS A 160 -16.88 8.85 -8.19
CA LYS A 160 -15.96 9.18 -7.09
C LYS A 160 -14.77 8.23 -7.04
N ALA A 161 -14.54 7.42 -8.08
CA ALA A 161 -13.41 6.50 -8.16
C ALA A 161 -12.08 7.23 -7.93
N PHE A 162 -11.29 6.74 -6.97
CA PHE A 162 -9.99 7.31 -6.65
C PHE A 162 -9.08 6.25 -6.01
N VAL A 163 -7.86 6.07 -6.53
CA VAL A 163 -6.91 5.11 -5.98
C VAL A 163 -5.84 5.78 -5.12
N MET A 164 -5.64 5.25 -3.92
CA MET A 164 -4.45 5.49 -3.09
C MET A 164 -3.48 4.32 -3.29
N LEU A 165 -2.24 4.63 -3.63
CA LEU A 165 -1.22 3.63 -3.99
C LEU A 165 -0.38 3.20 -2.78
N ALA A 166 0.63 2.36 -3.04
CA ALA A 166 1.62 1.95 -2.06
C ALA A 166 2.96 2.65 -2.34
N GLY A 167 3.58 3.21 -1.30
CA GLY A 167 4.92 3.76 -1.37
C GLY A 167 5.01 5.12 -2.08
N PRO A 168 6.22 5.68 -2.18
CA PRO A 168 6.45 7.02 -2.70
C PRO A 168 6.32 7.09 -4.23
N CYS A 169 5.94 8.26 -4.73
CA CYS A 169 5.88 8.53 -6.17
C CYS A 169 7.29 8.55 -6.79
N VAL A 170 7.57 7.68 -7.76
CA VAL A 170 8.86 7.58 -8.47
C VAL A 170 8.75 7.90 -9.97
N LEU A 171 7.64 8.52 -10.39
CA LEU A 171 7.31 8.73 -11.80
C LEU A 171 8.27 9.67 -12.57
N CYS A 172 8.96 10.58 -11.86
CA CYS A 172 9.89 11.53 -12.44
C CYS A 172 11.24 11.47 -11.72
N LYS A 173 12.33 11.68 -12.48
CA LYS A 173 13.70 11.70 -11.97
C LYS A 173 13.85 12.73 -10.85
N GLU A 174 13.41 13.95 -11.13
CA GLU A 174 13.34 15.04 -10.17
C GLU A 174 11.91 15.57 -10.10
N CYS A 175 11.40 15.69 -8.88
CA CYS A 175 10.04 16.15 -8.64
C CYS A 175 9.97 17.64 -8.94
N GLY A 176 8.97 18.07 -9.72
CA GLY A 176 8.74 19.49 -10.03
C GLY A 176 8.64 20.37 -8.78
N LYS A 177 8.25 19.81 -7.64
CA LYS A 177 8.23 20.51 -6.34
C LYS A 177 9.61 21.04 -5.92
N VAL A 178 10.70 20.33 -6.25
CA VAL A 178 12.07 20.77 -5.92
C VAL A 178 12.41 22.07 -6.65
N GLU A 179 11.95 22.20 -7.89
CA GLU A 179 12.14 23.37 -8.76
C GLU A 179 11.04 24.43 -8.59
N GLY A 180 10.05 24.22 -7.73
CA GLY A 180 8.90 25.12 -7.56
C GLY A 180 7.91 25.13 -8.73
N ILE A 181 7.91 24.10 -9.59
CA ILE A 181 6.99 23.98 -10.74
C ILE A 181 5.88 22.95 -10.45
N PRO A 182 4.74 23.00 -11.17
CA PRO A 182 3.67 22.00 -11.04
C PRO A 182 4.15 20.56 -11.25
N CYS A 183 3.34 19.60 -10.78
CA CYS A 183 3.65 18.18 -10.99
C CYS A 183 3.85 17.90 -12.48
N ARG A 184 4.92 17.18 -12.83
CA ARG A 184 5.25 16.83 -14.22
C ARG A 184 4.27 15.79 -14.80
N LEU A 185 3.63 14.99 -13.95
CA LEU A 185 2.75 13.89 -14.33
C LEU A 185 1.47 13.89 -13.46
N PRO A 186 0.65 14.96 -13.50
CA PRO A 186 -0.47 15.13 -12.58
C PRO A 186 -1.56 14.08 -12.80
N ALA A 187 -1.83 13.70 -14.05
CA ALA A 187 -2.82 12.68 -14.38
C ALA A 187 -2.52 11.29 -13.77
N LYS A 188 -1.23 10.99 -13.55
CA LYS A 188 -0.77 9.68 -13.02
C LYS A 188 -0.45 9.70 -11.53
N THR A 189 -0.16 10.87 -10.96
CA THR A 189 0.30 10.97 -9.58
C THR A 189 -0.86 10.67 -8.63
N ARG A 190 -0.65 9.76 -7.70
CA ARG A 190 -1.58 9.48 -6.59
C ARG A 190 -0.83 9.50 -5.26
N PRO A 191 -1.48 9.91 -4.16
CA PRO A 191 -0.93 9.73 -2.84
C PRO A 191 -0.91 8.25 -2.47
N SER A 192 -0.03 7.88 -1.53
CA SER A 192 -0.06 6.55 -0.94
C SER A 192 -0.96 6.48 0.28
N MET A 193 -1.40 5.28 0.65
CA MET A 193 -2.21 5.05 1.86
C MET A 193 -1.54 5.66 3.10
N GLU A 194 -0.25 5.41 3.30
CA GLU A 194 0.50 5.93 4.44
C GLU A 194 0.66 7.47 4.38
N SER A 195 0.79 8.05 3.19
CA SER A 195 0.87 9.51 3.04
C SER A 195 -0.44 10.21 3.44
N CYS A 196 -1.57 9.52 3.31
CA CYS A 196 -2.90 9.95 3.75
C CYS A 196 -3.18 9.60 5.23
N GLY A 197 -2.20 9.08 5.97
CA GLY A 197 -2.40 8.76 7.38
C GLY A 197 -3.15 7.45 7.64
N ILE A 198 -3.24 6.55 6.65
CA ILE A 198 -3.85 5.22 6.81
C ILE A 198 -2.82 4.27 7.43
N ASP A 199 -3.19 3.63 8.54
CA ASP A 199 -2.46 2.51 9.12
C ASP A 199 -2.68 1.26 8.25
N VAL A 200 -1.74 1.05 7.33
CA VAL A 200 -1.76 -0.09 6.39
C VAL A 200 -1.73 -1.42 7.13
N PHE A 201 -1.00 -1.54 8.24
CA PHE A 201 -0.88 -2.82 8.96
C PHE A 201 -2.19 -3.22 9.60
N GLN A 202 -2.83 -2.29 10.34
CA GLN A 202 -4.11 -2.59 10.97
C GLN A 202 -5.21 -2.75 9.93
N THR A 203 -5.22 -1.93 8.87
CA THR A 203 -6.18 -2.03 7.77
C THR A 203 -6.08 -3.39 7.07
N ALA A 204 -4.88 -3.87 6.75
CA ALA A 204 -4.68 -5.19 6.14
C ALA A 204 -5.19 -6.32 7.05
N ARG A 205 -4.87 -6.27 8.35
CA ARG A 205 -5.34 -7.27 9.33
C ARG A 205 -6.86 -7.29 9.50
N ASN A 206 -7.48 -6.11 9.53
CA ASN A 206 -8.95 -5.99 9.57
C ASN A 206 -9.63 -6.61 8.34
N ASN A 207 -8.88 -6.75 7.24
CA ASN A 207 -9.34 -7.32 5.97
C ASN A 207 -8.82 -8.75 5.73
N GLY A 208 -8.37 -9.44 6.79
CA GLY A 208 -8.00 -10.85 6.72
C GLY A 208 -6.59 -11.13 6.20
N PHE A 209 -5.76 -10.11 5.99
CA PHE A 209 -4.38 -10.30 5.55
C PHE A 209 -3.41 -10.39 6.73
N SER A 210 -2.47 -11.33 6.63
CA SER A 210 -1.35 -11.43 7.58
C SER A 210 -0.20 -10.54 7.10
N ILE A 211 0.16 -9.54 7.89
CA ILE A 211 1.25 -8.62 7.59
C ILE A 211 2.13 -8.39 8.82
N THR A 212 3.44 -8.50 8.61
CA THR A 212 4.49 -8.25 9.60
C THR A 212 5.52 -7.27 9.05
N THR A 213 6.27 -6.65 9.95
CA THR A 213 7.40 -5.81 9.56
C THR A 213 8.54 -6.68 9.05
N LEU A 214 9.10 -6.29 7.90
CA LEU A 214 10.33 -6.85 7.36
C LEU A 214 11.53 -6.52 8.25
N LYS A 215 12.48 -7.45 8.32
CA LYS A 215 13.78 -7.31 8.99
C LYS A 215 14.90 -7.09 7.98
N ASP A 216 14.74 -7.58 6.75
CA ASP A 216 15.73 -7.48 5.67
C ASP A 216 15.10 -7.11 4.31
N LYS A 217 15.91 -6.52 3.41
CA LYS A 217 15.48 -6.10 2.07
C LYS A 217 15.16 -7.26 1.12
N SER A 218 15.74 -8.45 1.37
CA SER A 218 15.48 -9.66 0.59
C SER A 218 14.14 -10.32 0.92
N GLU A 219 13.49 -9.93 2.01
CA GLU A 219 12.16 -10.44 2.33
C GLU A 219 11.10 -9.94 1.33
N THR A 220 10.03 -10.73 1.19
CA THR A 220 8.89 -10.38 0.33
C THR A 220 8.18 -9.15 0.87
N GLN A 221 8.08 -8.11 0.05
CA GLN A 221 7.32 -6.92 0.39
C GLN A 221 5.83 -7.17 0.14
N ASN A 222 4.98 -6.74 1.06
CA ASN A 222 3.53 -6.76 0.89
C ASN A 222 3.05 -5.34 0.59
N LEU A 223 2.46 -5.16 -0.60
CA LEU A 223 1.98 -3.88 -1.08
C LEU A 223 0.47 -3.81 -0.97
N TYR A 224 -0.03 -2.73 -0.40
CA TYR A 224 -1.46 -2.48 -0.25
C TYR A 224 -1.84 -1.17 -0.92
N CYS A 225 -2.85 -1.22 -1.79
CA CYS A 225 -3.44 -0.06 -2.43
C CYS A 225 -4.95 -0.07 -2.16
N LEU A 226 -5.56 1.10 -2.09
CA LEU A 226 -6.97 1.25 -1.77
C LEU A 226 -7.70 2.01 -2.89
N MET A 227 -8.67 1.37 -3.53
CA MET A 227 -9.61 2.02 -4.44
C MET A 227 -10.84 2.47 -3.67
N LEU A 228 -11.16 3.75 -3.74
CA LEU A 228 -12.48 4.28 -3.40
C LEU A 228 -13.35 4.14 -4.66
N VAL A 229 -14.59 3.64 -4.54
CA VAL A 229 -15.34 3.14 -5.70
C VAL A 229 -16.63 3.90 -6.02
N ASP A 230 -17.34 4.50 -5.06
CA ASP A 230 -18.72 4.97 -5.31
C ASP A 230 -18.88 6.17 -6.25
#